data_AF-A0A5S3X236-F1
#
_entry.id   AF-A0A5S3X236-F1
#
_cell.length_a   1.000
_cell.length_b   1.000
_cell.length_c   1.000
_cell.angle_alpha   90.00
_cell.angle_beta   90.00
_cell.angle_gamma   90.00
#
_symmetry.space_group_name_H-M   'P 1'
#
loop_
_entity.id
_entity.type
_entity.pdbx_description
1 polymer ?
#
loop_
_entity_poly.entity_id
_entity_poly.type
_entity_poly.pdbx_seq_one_letter_code
_entity_poly.pdbx_strand_id
1 'polypeptide(L)' 'MLVVFVFFIHSKQPVWAWVTGVVFIVFSAEHLYNFVSRTRILRLNRLSGSKTQSVLALLLPLLALWMLYHVFGI' A
#
# COMPACT_ATOMS: atom_id res chain seq x y z
N MET A 1 -2.29 -4.25 9.74
CA MET A 1 -1.41 -4.40 8.56
C MET A 1 -0.58 -5.66 8.62
N LEU A 2 0.23 -5.86 9.67
CA LEU A 2 1.15 -7.01 9.76
C LEU A 2 0.43 -8.37 9.64
N VAL A 3 -0.72 -8.54 10.28
CA VAL A 3 -1.52 -9.78 10.19
C VAL A 3 -1.94 -10.07 8.74
N VAL A 4 -2.51 -9.09 8.04
CA VAL A 4 -2.94 -9.24 6.63
C VAL A 4 -1.74 -9.57 5.73
N PHE A 5 -0.59 -8.96 5.99
CA PHE A 5 0.65 -9.23 5.26
C PHE A 5 1.19 -10.64 5.47
N VAL A 6 1.15 -11.14 6.71
CA VAL A 6 1.56 -12.51 7.03
C VAL A 6 0.65 -13.53 6.35
N PHE A 7 -0.68 -13.28 6.37
CA PHE A 7 -1.65 -14.11 5.65
C PHE A 7 -1.42 -14.09 4.14
N PHE A 8 -1.09 -12.93 3.55
CA PHE A 8 -0.76 -12.80 2.13
C PHE A 8 0.43 -13.69 1.74
N ILE A 9 1.55 -13.61 2.48
CA ILE A 9 2.75 -14.40 2.20
C ILE A 9 2.52 -15.91 2.36
N HIS A 10 1.71 -16.33 3.34
CA HIS A 10 1.48 -17.75 3.62
C HIS A 10 0.29 -18.34 2.83
N SER A 11 -0.42 -17.52 2.04
CA SER A 11 -1.59 -17.98 1.30
C SER A 11 -1.17 -18.86 0.11
N LYS A 12 -1.42 -20.17 0.23
CA LYS A 12 -1.19 -21.14 -0.86
C LYS A 12 -2.24 -21.06 -1.96
N GLN A 13 -3.38 -20.46 -1.69
CA GLN A 13 -4.48 -20.33 -2.64
C GLN A 13 -4.44 -18.92 -3.27
N PRO A 14 -4.48 -18.81 -4.61
CA PRO A 14 -4.33 -17.53 -5.29
C PRO A 14 -5.46 -16.57 -4.92
N VAL A 15 -6.70 -17.06 -4.81
CA VAL A 15 -7.88 -16.23 -4.48
C VAL A 15 -7.68 -15.48 -3.15
N TRP A 16 -7.20 -16.17 -2.11
CA TRP A 16 -6.96 -15.54 -0.81
C TRP A 16 -5.77 -14.58 -0.83
N ALA A 17 -4.73 -14.85 -1.63
CA ALA A 17 -3.61 -13.93 -1.84
C ALA A 17 -4.09 -12.65 -2.55
N TRP A 18 -4.97 -12.76 -3.54
CA TRP A 18 -5.58 -11.61 -4.21
C TRP A 18 -6.41 -10.76 -3.24
N VAL A 19 -7.31 -11.39 -2.47
CA VAL A 19 -8.16 -10.67 -1.51
C VAL A 19 -7.33 -9.97 -0.44
N THR A 20 -6.39 -10.68 0.19
CA THR A 20 -5.54 -10.11 1.24
C THR A 20 -4.57 -9.06 0.70
N GLY A 21 -4.05 -9.23 -0.52
CA GLY A 21 -3.23 -8.25 -1.21
C GLY A 21 -3.99 -6.95 -1.51
N VAL A 22 -5.23 -7.05 -2.02
CA VAL A 22 -6.08 -5.87 -2.27
C VAL A 22 -6.39 -5.14 -0.96
N VAL A 23 -6.77 -5.86 0.10
CA VAL A 23 -7.01 -5.28 1.42
C VAL A 23 -5.76 -4.57 1.94
N PHE A 24 -4.59 -5.18 1.78
CA PHE A 24 -3.31 -4.57 2.16
C PHE A 24 -3.03 -3.29 1.38
N ILE A 25 -3.26 -3.26 0.06
CA ILE A 25 -3.09 -2.06 -0.78
C ILE A 25 -4.00 -0.94 -0.29
N VAL A 26 -5.29 -1.22 -0.12
CA VAL A 26 -6.29 -0.21 0.26
C VAL A 26 -5.94 0.43 1.61
N PHE A 27 -5.63 -0.39 2.61
CA PHE A 27 -5.25 0.14 3.92
C PHE A 27 -3.91 0.88 3.89
N SER A 28 -2.93 0.39 3.13
CA SER A 28 -1.64 1.07 3.00
C SER A 28 -1.80 2.42 2.30
N ALA A 29 -2.67 2.49 1.30
CA ALA A 29 -3.03 3.73 0.63
C ALA A 29 -3.74 4.71 1.55
N GLU A 30 -4.69 4.23 2.37
CA GLU A 30 -5.36 5.06 3.38
C GLU A 30 -4.35 5.60 4.41
N HIS A 31 -3.45 4.76 4.91
CA HIS A 31 -2.41 5.18 5.85
C HIS A 31 -1.47 6.21 5.24
N LEU A 32 -1.03 5.99 4.00
CA LEU A 32 -0.14 6.91 3.31
C LEU A 32 -0.84 8.24 2.98
N TYR A 33 -2.11 8.18 2.59
CA TYR A 33 -2.93 9.37 2.36
C TYR A 33 -3.08 10.19 3.66
N ASN A 34 -3.45 9.55 4.76
CA ASN A 34 -3.57 10.19 6.07
C ASN A 34 -2.22 10.72 6.57
N PHE A 35 -1.13 10.00 6.32
CA PHE A 35 0.22 10.44 6.67
C PHE A 35 0.59 11.72 5.92
N VAL A 36 0.46 11.75 4.58
CA VAL A 36 0.77 12.95 3.78
C VAL A 36 -0.11 14.13 4.21
N SER A 37 -1.38 13.89 4.51
CA SER A 37 -2.31 14.93 4.93
C SER A 37 -1.97 15.55 6.29
N ARG A 38 -1.48 14.74 7.24
CA ARG A 38 -1.18 15.17 8.62
C ARG A 38 0.28 15.58 8.84
N THR A 39 1.13 15.35 7.86
CA THR A 39 2.58 15.57 7.96
C THR A 39 2.91 17.06 7.91
N ARG A 40 3.71 17.55 8.89
CA ARG A 40 4.20 18.94 8.94
C ARG A 40 5.40 19.24 8.03
N ILE A 41 5.86 18.24 7.26
CA ILE A 41 6.95 18.41 6.30
C ILE A 41 6.46 19.27 5.14
N LEU A 42 7.03 20.47 5.00
CA LEU A 42 6.58 21.52 4.07
C LEU A 42 6.39 21.05 2.62
N ARG A 43 7.27 20.15 2.13
CA ARG A 43 7.20 19.60 0.76
C ARG A 43 6.06 18.60 0.57
N LEU A 44 5.78 17.77 1.58
CA LEU A 44 4.69 16.77 1.54
C LEU A 44 3.33 17.42 1.79
N ASN A 45 3.29 18.45 2.64
CA ASN A 45 2.05 19.19 2.89
C ASN A 45 1.58 19.95 1.65
N ARG A 46 2.49 20.37 0.74
CA ARG A 46 2.10 20.92 -0.59
C ARG A 46 1.35 19.92 -1.47
N LEU A 47 1.52 18.63 -1.24
CA LEU A 47 0.79 17.56 -1.94
C LEU A 47 -0.53 17.23 -1.25
N SER A 48 -0.77 17.71 -0.03
CA SER A 48 -2.01 17.45 0.72
C SER A 48 -3.21 18.02 -0.03
N GLY A 49 -4.21 17.17 -0.31
CA GLY A 49 -5.43 17.53 -1.04
C GLY A 49 -5.31 17.48 -2.57
N SER A 50 -4.14 17.14 -3.13
CA SER A 50 -3.95 17.07 -4.58
C SER A 50 -4.34 15.70 -5.16
N LYS A 51 -4.67 15.65 -6.46
CA LYS A 51 -4.82 14.38 -7.19
C LYS A 51 -3.54 13.55 -7.18
N THR A 52 -2.37 14.19 -7.13
CA THR A 52 -1.08 13.50 -7.06
C THR A 52 -0.88 12.75 -5.74
N GLN A 53 -1.43 13.23 -4.62
CA GLN A 53 -1.43 12.48 -3.36
C GLN A 53 -2.22 11.19 -3.46
N SER A 54 -3.44 11.23 -4.02
CA SER A 54 -4.27 10.02 -4.16
C SER A 54 -3.61 8.99 -5.08
N VAL A 55 -2.98 9.44 -6.16
CA VAL A 55 -2.27 8.57 -7.11
C VAL A 55 -1.02 7.96 -6.46
N LEU A 56 -0.21 8.76 -5.75
CA LEU A 56 0.97 8.26 -5.04
C LEU A 56 0.59 7.32 -3.90
N ALA A 57 -0.50 7.61 -3.19
CA ALA A 57 -1.00 6.79 -2.10
C ALA A 57 -1.33 5.36 -2.56
N LEU A 58 -1.85 5.20 -3.77
CA LEU A 58 -2.15 3.89 -4.37
C LEU A 58 -0.95 3.24 -5.05
N LEU A 59 -0.14 4.02 -5.79
CA LEU A 59 1.01 3.49 -6.55
C LEU A 59 2.10 2.91 -5.66
N LEU A 60 2.41 3.57 -4.53
CA LEU A 60 3.49 3.13 -3.63
C LEU A 60 3.24 1.73 -3.05
N PRO A 61 2.07 1.43 -2.47
CA PRO A 61 1.72 0.08 -2.02
C PRO A 61 1.73 -0.96 -3.14
N LEU A 62 1.24 -0.60 -4.34
CA LEU A 62 1.27 -1.47 -5.53
C LEU A 62 2.70 -1.83 -5.95
N LEU A 63 3.58 -0.82 -6.04
CA LEU A 63 5.00 -1.03 -6.34
C LEU A 63 5.69 -1.88 -5.27
N ALA A 64 5.39 -1.64 -3.99
CA ALA A 64 5.92 -2.45 -2.90
C ALA A 64 5.48 -3.92 -3.03
N LEU A 65 4.20 -4.18 -3.29
CA LEU A 65 3.68 -5.53 -3.50
C LEU A 65 4.29 -6.20 -4.72
N TRP A 66 4.48 -5.48 -5.82
CA TRP A 66 5.10 -6.00 -7.03
C TRP A 66 6.59 -6.34 -6.81
N MET A 67 7.34 -5.47 -6.10
CA MET A 67 8.72 -5.79 -5.73
C MET A 67 8.79 -7.02 -4.82
N LEU A 68 7.88 -7.13 -3.85
CA LEU A 68 7.82 -8.30 -2.97
C LEU A 68 7.49 -9.57 -3.74
N TYR A 69 6.57 -9.52 -4.69
CA TYR A 69 6.28 -10.64 -5.59
C TYR A 69 7.54 -11.08 -6.35
N HIS A 70 8.29 -10.13 -6.92
CA HIS A 70 9.53 -10.42 -7.64
C HIS A 70 10.67 -10.95 -6.75
N VAL A 71 10.82 -10.43 -5.52
CA VAL A 71 11.88 -10.82 -4.59
C VAL A 71 11.60 -12.18 -3.97
N PHE A 72 10.36 -12.46 -3.60
CA PHE A 72 9.98 -13.73 -2.96
C PHE A 72 9.59 -14.82 -3.97
N GLY A 73 9.46 -14.49 -5.26
CA GLY A 73 9.19 -15.46 -6.32
C GLY A 73 7.89 -16.24 -6.14
N ILE A 74 6.90 -15.62 -5.48
CA ILE A 74 5.52 -16.13 -5.37
C ILE A 74 4.87 -16.09 -6.77
#